data_AF-A0A382WNV8-F1
#
_entry.id   AF-A0A382WNV8-F1
#
_cell.length_a   1.000
_cell.length_b   1.000
_cell.length_c   1.000
_cell.angle_alpha   90.00
_cell.angle_beta   90.00
_cell.angle_gamma   90.00
#
_symmetry.space_group_name_H-M   'P 1'
#
loop_
_entity.id
_entity.type
_entity.pdbx_description
1 polymer ?
#
loop_
_entity_poly.entity_id
_entity_poly.type
_entity_poly.pdbx_seq_one_letter_code
_entity_poly.pdbx_strand_id
1 'polypeptide(L)' 'MSYERRPREMHDATCGDCGKQCQVPFEPRQDKPVYCNE' A
#
# COMPACT_ATOMS: atom_id res chain seq x y z
N MET A 1 20.20 12.59 19.17
CA MET A 1 20.54 11.60 18.13
C MET A 1 19.29 10.80 17.80
N SER A 2 19.01 10.65 16.50
CA SER A 2 18.23 9.57 15.89
C SER A 2 16.74 9.47 16.29
N TYR A 3 15.87 10.24 15.63
CA TYR A 3 14.46 9.87 15.52
C TYR A 3 14.36 8.54 14.79
N GLU A 4 14.02 7.49 15.53
CA GLU A 4 13.74 6.15 15.00
C GLU A 4 12.58 6.24 14.02
N ARG A 5 12.91 6.37 12.73
CA ARG A 5 11.92 6.22 11.66
C ARG A 5 11.47 4.77 11.71
N ARG A 6 10.39 4.50 12.43
CA ARG A 6 9.70 3.21 12.39
C ARG A 6 9.55 2.81 10.92
N PRO A 7 10.02 1.60 10.52
CA PRO A 7 9.82 1.13 9.17
C PRO A 7 8.32 1.16 8.88
N ARG A 8 7.95 1.86 7.81
CA ARG A 8 6.57 1.91 7.31
C ARG A 8 6.23 0.50 6.85
N GLU A 9 5.25 -0.12 7.49
CA GLU A 9 4.74 -1.42 7.07
C GLU A 9 4.07 -1.25 5.71
N MET A 10 4.60 -1.95 4.72
CA MET A 10 4.07 -1.98 3.37
C MET A 10 3.21 -3.23 3.25
N HIS A 11 1.98 -3.08 2.80
CA HIS A 11 1.04 -4.16 2.57
C HIS A 11 0.90 -4.44 1.07
N ASP A 12 0.87 -5.72 0.71
CA ASP A 12 0.58 -6.14 -0.66
C ASP A 12 -0.89 -5.92 -0.97
N ALA A 13 -1.17 -5.19 -2.05
CA ALA A 13 -2.49 -4.86 -2.53
C ALA A 13 -2.60 -5.05 -4.04
N THR A 14 -3.81 -5.40 -4.50
CA THR A 14 -4.12 -5.45 -5.92
C THR A 14 -4.73 -4.13 -6.37
N CYS A 15 -4.15 -3.55 -7.41
CA CYS A 15 -4.66 -2.37 -8.10
C CYS A 15 -6.06 -2.66 -8.67
N GLY A 16 -7.07 -1.90 -8.27
CA GLY A 16 -8.44 -2.06 -8.75
C GLY A 16 -8.67 -1.61 -10.20
N ASP A 17 -7.76 -0.80 -10.75
CA ASP A 17 -7.86 -0.30 -12.13
C ASP A 17 -7.14 -1.22 -13.12
N CYS A 18 -5.94 -1.66 -12.74
CA CYS A 18 -4.99 -2.37 -13.60
C CYS A 18 -4.80 -3.86 -13.22
N GLY A 19 -5.29 -4.29 -12.05
CA GLY A 19 -5.19 -5.68 -11.58
C GLY A 19 -3.79 -6.13 -11.16
N LYS A 20 -2.79 -5.23 -11.15
CA LYS A 20 -1.40 -5.55 -10.77
C LYS A 20 -1.22 -5.58 -9.25
N GLN A 21 -0.25 -6.38 -8.78
CA GLN A 21 0.17 -6.36 -7.38
C GLN A 21 1.08 -5.15 -7.12
N CYS A 22 0.82 -4.43 -6.03
CA CYS A 22 1.57 -3.25 -5.60
C CYS A 22 1.70 -3.23 -4.07
N GLN A 23 2.69 -2.49 -3.58
CA GLN A 23 2.91 -2.33 -2.14
C GLN A 23 2.46 -0.95 -1.69
N VAL A 24 1.56 -0.91 -0.71
CA VAL A 24 0.97 0.33 -0.18
C VAL A 24 1.21 0.46 1.31
N PRO A 25 1.43 1.68 1.85
CA PRO A 25 1.68 1.91 3.27
C PRO A 25 0.39 1.86 4.12
N PHE A 26 -0.70 1.33 3.58
CA PHE A 26 -2.01 1.25 4.21
C PHE A 26 -2.62 -0.12 3.96
N GLU A 27 -3.45 -0.58 4.88
CA GLU A 27 -4.08 -1.89 4.79
C GLU A 27 -5.16 -1.89 3.68
N PRO A 28 -5.02 -2.72 2.63
CA PRO A 28 -6.01 -2.80 1.57
C PRO A 28 -7.33 -3.36 2.11
N ARG A 29 -8.44 -2.69 1.81
CA ARG A 29 -9.78 -3.11 2.25
C ARG A 29 -10.59 -3.61 1.07
N GLN A 30 -11.37 -4.67 1.25
CA GLN A 30 -12.28 -5.16 0.21
C GLN A 30 -13.37 -4.12 -0.15
N ASP A 31 -13.69 -3.20 0.77
CA ASP A 31 -14.66 -2.13 0.54
C ASP A 31 -14.10 -0.94 -0.27
N LYS A 32 -12.76 -0.79 -0.36
CA LYS A 32 -12.11 0.32 -1.09
C LYS A 32 -10.96 -0.20 -1.95
N PRO A 33 -11.13 -0.23 -3.29
CA PRO A 33 -10.07 -0.66 -4.19
C PRO A 33 -8.83 0.23 -4.05
N VAL A 34 -7.65 -0.40 -4.11
CA VAL A 34 -6.37 0.30 -4.11
C VAL A 34 -6.08 0.79 -5.52
N TYR A 35 -5.61 2.02 -5.66
CA TYR A 35 -5.19 2.58 -6.93
C TYR A 35 -3.70 2.87 -6.86
N CYS A 36 -2.93 2.29 -7.78
CA CYS A 36 -1.56 2.73 -7.98
C CYS A 36 -1.55 4.08 -8.71
N ASN A 37 -0.58 4.92 -8.39
CA ASN A 37 -0.40 6.24 -9.01
C ASN A 37 0.37 6.15 -10.34
N GLU A 38 0.24 5.01 -11.04
CA GLU A 38 0.95 4.71 -12.29
C GLU A 38 0.14 5.18 -13.50
#